data_AF-A0A453J111-F1
#
_entry.id   AF-A0A453J111-F1
#
_cell.length_a   1.000
_cell.length_b   1.000
_cell.length_c   1.000
_cell.angle_alpha   90.00
_cell.angle_beta   90.00
_cell.angle_gamma   90.00
#
_symmetry.space_group_name_H-M   'P 1'
#
loop_
_entity.id
_entity.type
_entity.pdbx_description
1 polymer ?
#
loop_
_entity_poly.entity_id
_entity_poly.type
_entity_poly.pdbx_seq_one_letter_code
_entity_poly.pdbx_strand_id
1 'polypeptide(L)'
;MISTTDFAHHTLEQVEAIRNLFAALFLASIGMLIHFKFLWNHVDILLAAVILVIIVKSIVITAVIKSFGYSIRTAFIVGLSLAQIGEFAFVLLSRASHHHLIGGKMYLLLLGTTALSLVTTPLIFKLIPVVTQLGILMRWFPSESGVQNEEKATMLDVYNRTL
;
A
#
# COMPACT_ATOMS: atom_id res chain seq x y z
N MET A 1 -11.14 -4.31 -28.42
CA MET A 1 -9.94 -4.58 -29.26
C MET A 1 -9.38 -3.28 -29.83
N ILE A 2 -8.82 -2.42 -28.98
CA ILE A 2 -8.10 -1.18 -29.37
C ILE A 2 -6.65 -1.18 -28.86
N SER A 3 -6.13 -2.36 -28.50
CA SER A 3 -4.83 -2.52 -27.83
C SER A 3 -3.67 -2.85 -28.79
N THR A 4 -3.88 -2.77 -30.12
CA THR A 4 -2.91 -3.26 -31.13
C THR A 4 -2.76 -2.27 -32.28
N THR A 5 -2.53 -0.99 -31.98
CA THR A 5 -2.10 -0.03 -33.02
C THR A 5 -1.29 1.09 -32.37
N ASP A 6 -0.25 1.58 -33.05
CA ASP A 6 0.69 2.59 -32.56
C ASP A 6 0.04 3.90 -32.08
N PHE A 7 -1.20 4.18 -32.49
CA PHE A 7 -2.02 5.30 -31.98
C PHE A 7 -2.46 5.14 -30.52
N ALA A 8 -2.65 3.91 -30.02
CA ALA A 8 -3.00 3.68 -28.63
C ALA A 8 -1.87 4.10 -27.68
N HIS A 9 -0.61 3.89 -28.06
CA HIS A 9 0.54 4.30 -27.25
C HIS A 9 0.65 5.82 -27.14
N HIS A 10 0.54 6.57 -28.25
CA HIS A 10 0.57 8.03 -28.18
C HIS A 10 -0.60 8.65 -27.43
N THR A 11 -1.79 8.03 -27.46
CA THR A 11 -2.94 8.53 -26.68
C THR A 11 -2.80 8.20 -25.19
N LEU A 12 -2.21 7.04 -24.85
CA LEU A 12 -1.92 6.65 -23.47
C LEU A 12 -0.83 7.52 -22.83
N GLU A 13 0.22 7.88 -23.58
CA GLU A 13 1.27 8.81 -23.14
C GLU A 13 0.70 10.21 -22.81
N GLN A 14 -0.26 10.69 -23.60
CA GLN A 14 -0.93 11.97 -23.33
C GLN A 14 -1.80 11.92 -22.07
N VAL A 15 -2.51 10.80 -21.82
CA VAL A 15 -3.31 10.61 -20.60
C VAL A 15 -2.41 10.54 -19.36
N GLU A 16 -1.23 9.93 -19.46
CA GLU A 16 -0.25 9.87 -18.38
C GLU A 16 0.28 11.26 -17.99
N ALA A 17 0.61 12.10 -18.97
CA ALA A 17 1.01 13.48 -18.72
C ALA A 17 -0.09 14.29 -18.01
N ILE A 18 -1.34 14.16 -18.47
CA ILE A 18 -2.49 14.83 -17.86
C ILE A 18 -2.72 14.33 -16.41
N ARG A 19 -2.64 13.02 -16.18
CA ARG A 19 -2.76 12.42 -14.84
C ARG A 19 -1.70 12.99 -13.90
N ASN A 20 -0.46 13.09 -14.36
CA ASN A 20 0.64 13.63 -13.54
C ASN A 20 0.42 15.12 -13.20
N LEU A 21 -0.11 15.91 -14.15
CA LEU A 21 -0.48 17.30 -13.89
C LEU A 21 -1.58 17.41 -12.81
N PHE A 22 -2.65 16.63 -12.94
CA PHE A 22 -3.73 16.62 -11.95
C PHE A 22 -3.27 16.12 -10.58
N ALA A 23 -2.43 15.08 -10.54
CA ALA A 23 -1.84 14.60 -9.30
C ALA A 23 -0.99 15.68 -8.62
N ALA A 24 -0.16 16.42 -9.39
CA ALA A 24 0.63 17.52 -8.87
C ALA A 24 -0.25 18.67 -8.33
N LEU A 25 -1.30 19.05 -9.05
CA LEU A 25 -2.26 20.07 -8.61
C LEU A 25 -3.02 19.65 -7.35
N PHE A 26 -3.44 18.38 -7.29
CA PHE A 26 -4.11 17.79 -6.14
C PHE A 26 -3.20 17.79 -4.90
N LEU A 27 -1.96 17.33 -5.03
CA LEU A 27 -0.99 17.32 -3.94
C LEU A 27 -0.66 18.74 -3.47
N ALA A 28 -0.48 19.68 -4.40
CA ALA A 28 -0.24 21.10 -4.08
C ALA A 28 -1.41 21.71 -3.31
N SER A 29 -2.65 21.44 -3.74
CA SER A 29 -3.86 21.87 -3.04
C SER A 29 -3.92 21.32 -1.61
N ILE A 30 -3.71 20.03 -1.43
CA ILE A 30 -3.65 19.41 -0.09
C ILE A 30 -2.56 20.04 0.76
N GLY A 31 -1.38 20.30 0.19
CA GLY A 31 -0.28 20.98 0.87
C GLY A 31 -0.67 22.35 1.43
N MET A 32 -1.50 23.11 0.70
CA MET A 32 -2.01 24.40 1.18
C MET A 32 -3.06 24.26 2.29
N LEU A 33 -3.82 23.16 2.31
CA LEU A 33 -4.82 22.87 3.35
C LEU A 33 -4.18 22.40 4.67
N ILE A 34 -2.94 21.90 4.65
CA ILE A 34 -2.25 21.38 5.84
C ILE A 34 -1.72 22.53 6.70
N HIS A 35 -2.15 22.56 7.96
CA HIS A 35 -1.67 23.52 8.93
C HIS A 35 -0.47 22.99 9.74
N PHE A 36 0.75 23.18 9.24
CA PHE A 36 1.99 22.64 9.82
C PHE A 36 2.14 22.88 11.33
N LYS A 37 1.84 24.09 11.81
CA LYS A 37 1.95 24.43 13.24
C LYS A 37 1.00 23.60 14.12
N PHE A 38 -0.17 23.22 13.59
CA PHE A 38 -1.12 22.40 14.32
C PHE A 38 -0.66 20.95 14.37
N LEU A 39 -0.16 20.41 13.25
CA LEU A 39 0.40 19.05 13.19
C LEU A 39 1.62 18.92 14.11
N TRP A 40 2.46 19.94 14.18
CA TRP A 40 3.64 19.93 15.06
C TRP A 40 3.25 19.88 16.54
N ASN A 41 2.21 20.63 16.93
CA ASN A 41 1.69 20.63 18.29
C ASN A 41 1.01 19.31 18.69
N HIS A 42 0.58 18.51 17.70
CA HIS A 42 -0.11 17.23 17.89
C HIS A 42 0.61 16.07 17.19
N VAL A 43 1.94 16.14 17.14
CA VAL A 43 2.78 15.18 16.43
C VAL A 43 2.69 13.77 17.03
N ASP A 44 2.45 13.70 18.34
CA ASP A 44 2.19 12.51 19.12
C ASP A 44 0.95 11.76 18.60
N ILE A 45 -0.17 12.46 18.49
CA ILE A 45 -1.44 11.90 17.99
C ILE A 45 -1.32 11.56 16.51
N LEU A 46 -0.66 12.42 15.73
CA LEU A 46 -0.43 12.20 14.30
C LEU A 46 0.37 10.92 14.03
N LEU A 47 1.51 10.75 14.71
CA LEU A 47 2.35 9.55 14.55
C LEU A 47 1.62 8.30 15.02
N ALA A 48 0.93 8.37 16.15
CA ALA A 48 0.11 7.27 16.64
C ALA A 48 -0.96 6.85 15.61
N ALA A 49 -1.64 7.82 14.99
CA ALA A 49 -2.64 7.56 13.96
C ALA A 49 -2.04 6.92 12.71
N VAL A 50 -0.90 7.41 12.22
CA VAL A 50 -0.22 6.82 11.04
C VAL A 50 0.21 5.38 11.32
N ILE A 51 0.85 5.13 12.46
CA ILE A 51 1.30 3.79 12.87
C ILE A 51 0.10 2.86 13.02
N LEU A 52 -0.96 3.32 13.69
CA LEU A 52 -2.18 2.54 13.87
C LEU A 52 -2.78 2.13 12.54
N VAL A 53 -2.92 3.06 11.59
CA VAL A 53 -3.49 2.76 10.27
C VAL A 53 -2.63 1.73 9.52
N ILE A 54 -1.30 1.91 9.53
CA ILE A 54 -0.39 0.98 8.85
C ILE A 54 -0.49 -0.42 9.46
N ILE A 55 -0.45 -0.53 10.78
CA ILE A 55 -0.50 -1.82 11.49
C ILE A 55 -1.84 -2.51 11.24
N VAL A 56 -2.96 -1.82 11.50
CA VAL A 56 -4.31 -2.39 11.35
C VAL A 56 -4.53 -2.85 9.91
N LYS A 57 -4.20 -2.00 8.94
CA LYS A 57 -4.43 -2.32 7.52
C LYS A 57 -3.52 -3.47 7.06
N SER A 58 -2.27 -3.49 7.49
CA SER A 58 -1.34 -4.59 7.21
C SER A 58 -1.85 -5.91 7.78
N ILE A 59 -2.27 -5.94 9.05
CA ILE A 59 -2.82 -7.14 9.70
C ILE A 59 -4.06 -7.64 8.96
N VAL A 60 -5.02 -6.75 8.69
CA VAL A 60 -6.26 -7.12 7.99
C VAL A 60 -5.96 -7.71 6.62
N ILE A 61 -5.10 -7.07 5.83
CA ILE A 61 -4.78 -7.54 4.48
C ILE A 61 -4.00 -8.86 4.53
N THR A 62 -3.01 -8.99 5.43
CA THR A 62 -2.27 -10.25 5.61
C THR A 62 -3.21 -11.38 6.04
N ALA A 63 -4.16 -11.13 6.93
CA ALA A 63 -5.15 -12.12 7.35
C ALA A 63 -6.05 -12.54 6.18
N VAL A 64 -6.50 -11.58 5.36
CA VAL A 64 -7.29 -11.86 4.15
C VAL A 64 -6.50 -12.72 3.18
N ILE A 65 -5.28 -12.32 2.80
CA ILE A 65 -4.45 -13.06 1.83
C ILE A 65 -4.12 -14.47 2.33
N LYS A 66 -3.85 -14.63 3.63
CA LYS A 66 -3.65 -15.95 4.23
C LYS A 66 -4.90 -16.82 4.15
N SER A 67 -6.09 -16.23 4.29
CA SER A 67 -7.36 -16.96 4.17
C SER A 67 -7.63 -17.47 2.75
N PHE A 68 -7.02 -16.85 1.74
CA PHE A 68 -7.03 -17.32 0.35
C PHE A 68 -6.01 -18.43 0.05
N GLY A 69 -5.25 -18.89 1.06
CA GLY A 69 -4.29 -19.99 0.90
C GLY A 69 -2.91 -19.59 0.38
N TYR A 70 -2.62 -18.29 0.26
CA TYR A 70 -1.28 -17.82 -0.10
C TYR A 70 -0.28 -17.98 1.04
N SER A 71 1.00 -18.05 0.68
CA SER A 71 2.07 -18.16 1.65
C SER A 71 2.14 -16.97 2.60
N ILE A 72 2.50 -17.22 3.86
CA ILE A 72 2.59 -16.17 4.89
C ILE A 72 3.58 -15.06 4.49
N ARG A 73 4.62 -15.40 3.72
CA ARG A 73 5.58 -14.44 3.17
C ARG A 73 4.91 -13.50 2.16
N THR A 74 4.14 -14.07 1.22
CA THR A 74 3.38 -13.29 0.23
C THR A 74 2.32 -12.43 0.92
N ALA A 75 1.58 -13.00 1.88
CA ALA A 75 0.55 -12.30 2.64
C ALA A 75 1.10 -11.09 3.41
N PHE A 76 2.29 -11.22 4.00
CA PHE A 76 2.93 -10.13 4.72
C PHE A 76 3.44 -9.02 3.79
N ILE A 77 4.09 -9.39 2.67
CA ILE A 77 4.57 -8.43 1.67
C ILE A 77 3.41 -7.62 1.10
N VAL A 78 2.33 -8.29 0.70
CA VAL A 78 1.12 -7.64 0.16
C VAL A 78 0.46 -6.77 1.23
N GLY A 79 0.35 -7.26 2.47
CA GLY A 79 -0.21 -6.50 3.58
C GLY A 79 0.53 -5.19 3.84
N LEU A 80 1.87 -5.24 3.84
CA LEU A 80 2.70 -4.05 4.04
C LEU A 80 2.67 -3.11 2.81
N SER A 81 2.64 -3.67 1.60
CA SER A 81 2.56 -2.90 0.34
C SER A 81 1.26 -2.12 0.20
N LEU A 82 0.16 -2.64 0.75
CA LEU A 82 -1.17 -2.02 0.67
C LEU A 82 -1.55 -1.22 1.92
N ALA A 83 -0.65 -1.08 2.91
CA ALA A 83 -0.93 -0.41 4.18
C ALA A 83 -1.14 1.11 4.05
N GLN A 84 -0.75 1.73 2.93
CA GLN A 84 -0.89 3.16 2.65
C GLN A 84 -2.35 3.62 2.58
N ILE A 85 -2.61 4.85 3.02
CA ILE A 85 -3.90 5.52 2.77
C ILE A 85 -3.90 6.08 1.34
N GLY A 86 -4.90 5.71 0.52
CA GLY A 86 -5.01 6.18 -0.86
C GLY A 86 -5.50 7.63 -0.97
N GLU A 87 -5.25 8.26 -2.12
CA GLU A 87 -5.63 9.66 -2.43
C GLU A 87 -7.13 9.93 -2.27
N PHE A 88 -7.97 8.93 -2.50
CA PHE A 88 -9.42 9.03 -2.34
C PHE A 88 -9.86 9.44 -0.92
N ALA A 89 -9.03 9.14 0.10
CA ALA A 89 -9.31 9.57 1.47
C ALA A 89 -9.44 11.10 1.57
N PHE A 90 -8.62 11.88 0.85
CA PHE A 90 -8.72 13.34 0.86
C PHE A 90 -10.07 13.85 0.36
N VAL A 91 -10.60 13.20 -0.68
CA VAL A 91 -11.92 13.53 -1.23
C VAL A 91 -12.99 13.25 -0.20
N LEU A 92 -12.95 12.07 0.46
CA LEU A 92 -13.90 11.70 1.51
C LEU A 92 -13.82 12.65 2.71
N LEU A 93 -12.62 13.00 3.17
CA LEU A 93 -12.42 13.95 4.27
C LEU A 93 -12.98 15.33 3.93
N SER A 94 -12.69 15.83 2.73
CA SER A 94 -13.20 17.12 2.27
C SER A 94 -14.72 17.15 2.27
N ARG A 95 -15.37 16.11 1.75
CA ARG A 95 -16.83 15.96 1.78
C ARG A 95 -17.37 15.85 3.21
N ALA A 96 -16.74 15.03 4.06
CA ALA A 96 -17.15 14.87 5.44
C ALA A 96 -17.07 16.18 6.23
N SER A 97 -16.02 16.98 6.00
CA SER A 97 -15.87 18.30 6.62
C SER A 97 -16.93 19.28 6.11
N HIS A 98 -17.23 19.27 4.81
CA HIS A 98 -18.25 20.13 4.22
C HIS A 98 -19.65 19.86 4.81
N HIS A 99 -19.97 18.59 5.08
CA HIS A 99 -21.21 18.18 5.75
C HIS A 99 -21.15 18.28 7.28
N HIS A 100 -20.10 18.86 7.85
CA HIS A 100 -19.90 19.01 9.31
C HIS A 100 -19.96 17.68 10.08
N LEU A 101 -19.66 16.55 9.42
CA LEU A 101 -19.63 15.22 10.05
C LEU A 101 -18.39 15.03 10.92
N ILE A 102 -17.34 15.82 10.66
CA ILE A 102 -16.07 15.79 11.39
C ILE A 102 -15.73 17.20 11.89
N GLY A 103 -15.27 17.31 13.13
CA GLY A 103 -14.82 18.58 13.69
C GLY A 103 -13.51 19.05 13.05
N GLY A 104 -13.28 20.37 13.02
CA GLY A 104 -12.10 20.95 12.33
C GLY A 104 -10.75 20.40 12.80
N LYS A 105 -10.60 20.11 14.10
CA LYS A 105 -9.38 19.47 14.65
C LYS A 105 -9.18 18.07 14.10
N MET A 106 -10.25 17.28 14.01
CA MET A 106 -10.24 15.91 13.49
C MET A 106 -9.94 15.91 11.99
N TYR A 107 -10.53 16.85 11.25
CA TYR A 107 -10.22 17.04 9.84
C TYR A 107 -8.73 17.28 9.60
N LEU A 108 -8.12 18.23 10.32
CA LEU A 108 -6.69 18.52 10.20
C LEU A 108 -5.80 17.32 10.57
N LEU A 109 -6.14 16.59 11.62
CA LEU A 109 -5.42 15.38 12.03
C LEU A 109 -5.49 14.29 10.96
N LEU A 110 -6.69 13.98 10.46
CA LEU A 110 -6.88 12.94 9.45
C LEU A 110 -6.28 13.33 8.10
N LEU A 111 -6.35 14.61 7.73
CA LEU A 111 -5.73 15.16 6.53
C LEU A 111 -4.21 15.01 6.62
N GLY A 112 -3.63 15.40 7.76
CA GLY A 112 -2.21 15.23 8.05
C GLY A 112 -1.77 13.77 8.07
N THR A 113 -2.58 12.88 8.67
CA THR A 113 -2.32 11.43 8.72
C THR A 113 -2.28 10.83 7.32
N THR A 114 -3.23 11.21 6.47
CA THR A 114 -3.30 10.76 5.07
C THR A 114 -2.08 11.25 4.28
N ALA A 115 -1.75 12.53 4.38
CA ALA A 115 -0.60 13.10 3.68
C ALA A 115 0.73 12.50 4.15
N LEU A 116 0.91 12.35 5.47
CA LEU A 116 2.11 11.74 6.02
C LEU A 116 2.22 10.26 5.60
N SER A 117 1.11 9.51 5.61
CA SER A 117 1.07 8.14 5.08
C SER A 117 1.53 8.07 3.62
N LEU A 118 1.08 8.98 2.75
CA LEU A 118 1.54 9.03 1.35
C LEU A 118 3.05 9.26 1.25
N VAL A 119 3.58 10.21 2.00
CA VAL A 119 5.03 10.54 2.01
C VAL A 119 5.86 9.39 2.58
N THR A 120 5.36 8.70 3.61
CA THR A 120 6.06 7.57 4.24
C THR A 120 6.03 6.30 3.38
N THR A 121 5.08 6.17 2.47
CA THR A 121 4.93 4.94 1.68
C THR A 121 6.14 4.55 0.84
N PRO A 122 6.76 5.41 0.02
CA PRO A 122 7.97 5.03 -0.71
C PRO A 122 9.11 4.58 0.22
N LEU A 123 9.17 5.08 1.46
CA LEU A 123 10.11 4.62 2.47
C LEU A 123 9.76 3.21 2.94
N ILE A 124 8.48 2.93 3.20
CA ILE A 124 8.00 1.59 3.56
C ILE A 124 8.34 0.58 2.46
N PHE A 125 8.08 0.91 1.18
CA PHE A 125 8.41 0.03 0.05
C PHE A 125 9.91 -0.32 -0.02
N LYS A 126 10.79 0.66 0.24
CA LYS A 126 12.24 0.42 0.33
C LYS A 126 12.62 -0.46 1.54
N LEU A 127 11.83 -0.42 2.62
CA LEU A 127 12.05 -1.22 3.82
C LEU A 127 11.51 -2.65 3.70
N ILE A 128 10.54 -2.93 2.83
CA ILE A 128 10.00 -4.30 2.60
C ILE A 128 11.11 -5.36 2.46
N PRO A 129 12.12 -5.22 1.57
CA PRO A 129 13.17 -6.24 1.44
C PRO A 129 13.94 -6.45 2.75
N VAL A 130 14.25 -5.36 3.47
CA VAL A 130 14.95 -5.42 4.76
C VAL A 130 14.10 -6.14 5.81
N VAL A 131 12.81 -5.79 5.92
CA VAL A 131 11.88 -6.40 6.89
C VAL A 131 11.67 -7.88 6.57
N THR A 132 11.56 -8.24 5.29
CA THR A 132 11.42 -9.66 4.91
C THR A 132 12.68 -10.46 5.21
N GLN A 133 13.88 -9.91 4.99
CA GLN A 133 15.14 -10.55 5.39
C GLN A 133 15.25 -10.72 6.90
N LEU A 134 14.86 -9.70 7.67
CA LEU A 134 14.81 -9.76 9.13
C LEU A 134 13.80 -10.81 9.62
N GLY A 135 12.64 -10.91 8.99
CA GLY A 135 11.60 -11.90 9.31
C GLY A 135 12.02 -13.34 8.98
N ILE A 136 12.82 -13.54 7.93
CA ILE A 136 13.43 -14.84 7.62
C ILE A 136 14.45 -15.22 8.71
N LEU A 137 15.26 -14.27 9.16
CA LEU A 137 16.26 -14.48 10.21
C LEU A 137 15.62 -14.78 11.59
N MET A 138 14.49 -14.13 11.89
CA MET A 138 13.68 -14.43 13.08
C MET A 138 12.76 -15.67 12.93
N ARG A 139 12.90 -16.47 11.86
CA ARG A 139 12.07 -17.68 11.60
C ARG A 139 10.55 -17.42 11.58
N TRP A 140 10.11 -16.20 11.31
CA TRP A 140 8.66 -15.88 11.20
C TRP A 140 8.00 -16.54 9.98
N PHE A 141 8.79 -16.94 9.00
CA PHE A 141 8.32 -17.64 7.81
C PHE A 141 8.73 -19.12 7.91
N PRO A 142 7.77 -20.06 8.00
CA PRO A 142 8.05 -21.48 7.82
C PRO A 142 8.71 -21.68 6.46
N SER A 143 9.79 -22.45 6.42
CA SER A 143 10.47 -22.84 5.19
C SER A 143 9.46 -23.45 4.22
N GLU A 144 9.21 -22.80 3.08
CA GLU A 144 8.40 -23.33 1.97
C GLU A 144 9.13 -24.48 1.24
N SER A 145 9.74 -25.39 1.98
CA SER A 145 10.41 -26.58 1.46
C SER A 145 9.44 -27.71 1.09
N GLY A 146 8.13 -27.53 1.30
CA GLY A 146 7.11 -28.55 0.99
C GLY A 146 6.63 -28.53 -0.47
N VAL A 147 6.20 -27.37 -0.97
CA VAL A 147 5.51 -27.27 -2.28
C VAL A 147 6.46 -27.51 -3.44
N GLN A 148 7.73 -27.08 -3.33
CA GLN A 148 8.71 -27.27 -4.40
C GLN A 148 9.28 -28.71 -4.47
N ASN A 149 9.14 -29.50 -3.40
CA ASN A 149 9.50 -30.91 -3.40
C ASN A 149 8.40 -31.78 -4.03
N GLU A 150 7.13 -31.40 -3.89
CA GLU A 150 5.99 -32.12 -4.49
C GLU A 150 5.94 -31.95 -6.02
N GLU A 151 6.22 -30.74 -6.52
CA GLU A 151 6.29 -30.45 -7.95
C GLU A 151 7.50 -31.13 -8.61
N LYS A 152 8.67 -31.15 -7.94
CA LYS A 152 9.85 -31.91 -8.39
C LYS A 152 9.62 -33.42 -8.34
N ALA A 153 8.96 -33.94 -7.30
CA ALA A 153 8.66 -35.37 -7.20
C ALA A 153 7.66 -35.81 -8.29
N THR A 154 6.66 -34.99 -8.59
CA THR A 154 5.68 -35.25 -9.65
C THR A 154 6.32 -35.18 -11.04
N MET A 155 7.19 -34.20 -11.29
CA MET A 155 7.94 -34.09 -12.54
C MET A 155 8.92 -35.26 -12.75
N LEU A 156 9.56 -35.73 -11.68
CA LEU A 156 10.46 -36.88 -11.72
C LEU A 156 9.71 -38.20 -11.95
N ASP A 157 8.52 -38.37 -11.34
CA ASP A 157 7.68 -39.55 -11.55
C ASP A 157 7.10 -39.59 -12.98
N VAL A 158 6.72 -38.43 -13.53
CA VAL A 158 6.29 -38.32 -14.94
C VAL A 158 7.43 -38.65 -15.90
N TYR A 159 8.65 -38.16 -15.64
CA TYR A 159 9.82 -38.46 -16.46
C TYR A 159 10.20 -39.96 -16.43
N ASN A 160 10.11 -40.59 -15.26
CA ASN A 160 10.45 -42.00 -15.08
C ASN A 160 9.40 -42.98 -15.63
N ARG A 161 8.17 -42.52 -15.87
CA ARG A 161 7.10 -43.31 -16.55
C ARG A 161 7.17 -43.23 -18.07
N THR A 162 7.93 -42.30 -18.64
CA THR A 162 8.11 -42.12 -20.09
C THR A 162 9.33 -42.85 -20.69
N LEU A 163 10.12 -43.55 -19.86
CA LEU A 163 11.19 -44.48 -20.24
C LEU A 163 10.73 -45.92 -20.04
#